data_AF-A0A3M0VW14-F1
#
_entry.id   AF-A0A3M0VW14-F1
#
_cell.length_a   1.000
_cell.length_b   1.000
_cell.length_c   1.000
_cell.angle_alpha   90.00
_cell.angle_beta   90.00
_cell.angle_gamma   90.00
#
_symmetry.space_group_name_H-M   'P 1'
#
loop_
_entity.id
_entity.type
_entity.pdbx_description
1 polymer ?
#
loop_
_entity_poly.entity_id
_entity_poly.type
_entity_poly.pdbx_seq_one_letter_code
_entity_poly.pdbx_strand_id
1 'polypeptide(L)'
;MVNDDRSLVCSYLADGFLQPQRRCEQVYDSAPRNVRTTLVRQLKNARWPHPDRPVSSFRHETAFMQALGRLPLECSILTLARLYDEVHVYLCRALDRSRKGRPHNAGFLKNPWVELRALADELVARESAVEDQIYLQSEGPHPQALRASWRRILPMTFDNLPVLKSLGNLLPGERSESHEYAGIGGGGGSDIISTSMVGHLLRQQGKEMDLLISTRTWAIGSQGKAGAKVGTKREVYNSDTVNQANGTPIPGTYRVKEHTHAEGRDLEAIPWARHSQIYMVLDQGESRSSIPKAEQTNLPGQFEAILSQSKRDIDTVMTIDTGGDVFGVDIDCGTTATPDQDYRVQKAVSTLSSSYNLVTCVVAPGVDAPSCSPLVAERAGGMVYHLSQEEKKRVLELLVEYRMDGSVPNRFGKTSLALQARLKGKLGWVSLDLPEYVVDTWENPWNSFVYVRKCMEDLVLLPTMKLVHELDNRMLGETDQQTTGRPLDVLTERLDLKKNTIAITSDKRPTNRLGNDSSTVAACSEITSL
;
A
#
# COMPACT_ATOMS: atom_id res chain seq x y z
N MET A 1 30.87 15.06 -24.12
CA MET A 1 30.37 16.10 -23.19
C MET A 1 30.60 15.60 -21.78
N VAL A 2 31.52 16.22 -21.04
CA VAL A 2 31.74 15.87 -19.62
C VAL A 2 30.45 16.22 -18.86
N ASN A 3 29.97 15.28 -18.05
CA ASN A 3 28.66 15.29 -17.41
C ASN A 3 28.66 16.35 -16.27
N ASP A 4 28.40 17.62 -16.60
CA ASP A 4 28.44 18.77 -15.66
C ASP A 4 27.62 18.50 -14.39
N ASP A 5 26.50 17.78 -14.55
CA ASP A 5 25.59 17.40 -13.47
C ASP A 5 26.22 16.47 -12.44
N ARG A 6 27.00 15.49 -12.90
CA ARG A 6 27.69 14.55 -12.01
C ARG A 6 28.72 15.28 -11.17
N SER A 7 29.51 16.16 -11.79
CA SER A 7 30.53 16.94 -11.09
C SER A 7 29.90 17.89 -10.07
N LEU A 8 28.81 18.56 -10.45
CA LEU A 8 28.03 19.41 -9.55
C LEU A 8 27.54 18.64 -8.32
N VAL A 9 26.90 17.48 -8.54
CA VAL A 9 26.37 16.66 -7.44
C VAL A 9 27.50 16.16 -6.55
N CYS A 10 28.57 15.59 -7.11
CA CYS A 10 29.62 14.99 -6.31
C CYS A 10 30.43 16.01 -5.50
N SER A 11 30.64 17.23 -6.04
CA SER A 11 31.24 18.34 -5.28
C SER A 11 30.35 18.73 -4.10
N TYR A 12 29.04 18.91 -4.34
CA TYR A 12 28.08 19.25 -3.30
C TYR A 12 28.03 18.19 -2.18
N LEU A 13 28.00 16.90 -2.54
CA LEU A 13 28.02 15.80 -1.57
C LEU A 13 29.32 15.75 -0.76
N ALA A 14 30.47 15.97 -1.41
CA ALA A 14 31.77 15.99 -0.75
C ALA A 14 31.87 17.10 0.30
N ASP A 15 31.47 18.31 -0.07
CA ASP A 15 31.48 19.46 0.83
C ASP A 15 30.49 19.28 2.00
N GLY A 16 29.28 18.81 1.72
CA GLY A 16 28.25 18.64 2.74
C GLY A 16 28.50 17.49 3.71
N PHE A 17 28.99 16.34 3.23
CA PHE A 17 29.31 15.17 4.06
C PHE A 17 30.72 15.21 4.66
N LEU A 18 31.55 16.19 4.30
CA LEU A 18 32.98 16.27 4.66
C LEU A 18 33.75 15.02 4.24
N GLN A 19 33.49 14.55 3.00
CA GLN A 19 34.10 13.34 2.42
C GLN A 19 34.93 13.71 1.18
N PRO A 20 35.98 12.92 0.84
CA PRO A 20 36.72 13.14 -0.41
C PRO A 20 35.82 13.00 -1.64
N GLN A 21 35.92 13.95 -2.59
CA GLN A 21 35.11 13.95 -3.82
C GLN A 21 35.16 12.61 -4.58
N ARG A 22 36.35 12.01 -4.71
CA ARG A 22 36.50 10.70 -5.37
C ARG A 22 35.66 9.59 -4.73
N ARG A 23 35.45 9.64 -3.41
CA ARG A 23 34.63 8.65 -2.69
C ARG A 23 33.15 8.90 -2.95
N CYS A 24 32.70 10.15 -2.92
CA CYS A 24 31.33 10.53 -3.28
C CYS A 24 31.00 10.13 -4.71
N GLU A 25 31.93 10.33 -5.64
CA GLU A 25 31.80 9.90 -7.04
C GLU A 25 31.57 8.40 -7.18
N GLN A 26 32.38 7.58 -6.51
CA GLN A 26 32.24 6.11 -6.55
C GLN A 26 30.88 5.66 -6.02
N VAL A 27 30.47 6.19 -4.86
CA VAL A 27 29.18 5.82 -4.26
C VAL A 27 28.02 6.31 -5.11
N TYR A 28 28.07 7.55 -5.60
CA TYR A 28 27.07 8.13 -6.49
C TYR A 28 26.92 7.31 -7.77
N ASP A 29 28.02 6.92 -8.43
CA ASP A 29 27.97 6.15 -9.68
C ASP A 29 27.36 4.75 -9.48
N SER A 30 27.54 4.17 -8.29
CA SER A 30 26.95 2.87 -7.90
C SER A 30 25.53 2.97 -7.35
N ALA A 31 25.04 4.18 -7.06
CA ALA A 31 23.73 4.39 -6.45
C ALA A 31 22.59 4.04 -7.41
N PRO A 32 21.42 3.62 -6.89
CA PRO A 32 20.22 3.41 -7.71
C PRO A 32 19.91 4.61 -8.61
N ARG A 33 19.35 4.36 -9.80
CA ARG A 33 19.03 5.43 -10.77
C ARG A 33 18.26 6.59 -10.15
N ASN A 34 17.22 6.29 -9.37
CA ASN A 34 16.35 7.31 -8.81
C ASN A 34 16.99 8.11 -7.66
N VAL A 35 18.01 7.58 -6.98
CA VAL A 35 18.86 8.38 -6.09
C VAL A 35 19.58 9.47 -6.89
N ARG A 36 20.19 9.09 -8.01
CA ARG A 36 20.90 10.03 -8.88
C ARG A 36 19.97 11.05 -9.51
N THR A 37 18.84 10.61 -10.07
CA THR A 37 17.81 11.48 -10.65
C THR A 37 17.33 12.52 -9.64
N THR A 38 17.00 12.11 -8.41
CA THR A 38 16.51 13.02 -7.37
C THR A 38 17.57 14.05 -6.95
N LEU A 39 18.82 13.64 -6.77
CA LEU A 39 19.91 14.56 -6.42
C LEU A 39 20.19 15.57 -7.55
N VAL A 40 20.22 15.10 -8.79
CA VAL A 40 20.38 15.95 -9.97
C VAL A 40 19.23 16.95 -10.08
N ARG A 41 17.98 16.49 -9.95
CA ARG A 41 16.78 17.35 -9.97
C ARG A 41 16.88 18.48 -8.95
N GLN A 42 17.20 18.16 -7.69
CA GLN A 42 17.30 19.15 -6.63
C GLN A 42 18.38 20.20 -6.92
N LEU A 43 19.60 19.75 -7.25
CA LEU A 43 20.74 20.66 -7.40
C LEU A 43 20.68 21.48 -8.70
N LYS A 44 20.18 20.89 -9.79
CA LYS A 44 19.94 21.63 -11.03
C LYS A 44 18.92 22.73 -10.85
N ASN A 45 17.76 22.40 -10.27
CA ASN A 45 16.69 23.38 -10.13
C ASN A 45 17.04 24.47 -9.10
N ALA A 46 17.88 24.15 -8.10
CA ALA A 46 18.46 25.15 -7.20
C ALA A 46 19.43 26.10 -7.91
N ARG A 47 20.27 25.58 -8.82
CA ARG A 47 21.26 26.38 -9.56
C ARG A 47 20.65 27.17 -10.72
N TRP A 48 19.63 26.61 -11.36
CA TRP A 48 18.92 27.18 -12.50
C TRP A 48 17.40 27.13 -12.26
N PRO A 49 16.87 28.04 -11.43
CA PRO A 49 15.44 28.07 -11.11
C PRO A 49 14.59 28.32 -12.35
N HIS A 50 13.49 27.57 -12.47
CA HIS A 50 12.48 27.77 -13.51
C HIS A 50 11.11 27.99 -12.85
N PRO A 51 10.28 28.95 -13.31
CA PRO A 51 8.97 29.23 -12.70
C PRO A 51 8.05 27.99 -12.64
N ASP A 52 8.06 27.16 -13.68
CA ASP A 52 7.28 25.92 -13.74
C ASP A 52 7.92 24.73 -13.00
N ARG A 53 9.11 24.92 -12.41
CA ARG A 53 9.86 23.89 -11.66
C ARG A 53 10.35 24.46 -10.32
N PRO A 54 9.44 24.89 -9.44
CA PRO A 54 9.80 25.55 -8.19
C PRO A 54 10.59 24.60 -7.29
N VAL A 55 11.78 24.98 -6.86
CA VAL A 55 12.61 24.15 -5.97
C VAL A 55 12.40 24.56 -4.51
N SER A 56 12.39 23.59 -3.60
CA SER A 56 12.42 23.89 -2.17
C SER A 56 13.83 24.20 -1.70
N SER A 57 13.95 25.20 -0.84
CA SER A 57 15.17 25.53 -0.10
C SER A 57 15.19 24.86 1.27
N PHE A 58 16.38 24.60 1.80
CA PHE A 58 16.55 23.84 3.04
C PHE A 58 17.32 24.65 4.09
N ARG A 59 16.68 24.90 5.25
CA ARG A 59 17.36 25.53 6.39
C ARG A 59 18.03 24.45 7.24
N HIS A 60 19.27 24.72 7.63
CA HIS A 60 20.14 23.80 8.38
C HIS A 60 20.55 22.54 7.59
N GLU A 61 20.54 22.61 6.25
CA GLU A 61 20.96 21.51 5.39
C GLU A 61 22.40 21.08 5.63
N THR A 62 23.33 22.02 5.75
CA THR A 62 24.74 21.71 6.07
C THR A 62 24.87 20.92 7.36
N ALA A 63 24.14 21.29 8.43
CA ALA A 63 24.17 20.56 9.69
C ALA A 63 23.59 19.15 9.55
N PHE A 64 22.50 19.00 8.78
CA PHE A 64 21.91 17.70 8.49
C PHE A 64 22.84 16.80 7.67
N MET A 65 23.45 17.33 6.61
CA MET A 65 24.45 16.59 5.82
C MET A 65 25.65 16.20 6.67
N GLN A 66 26.18 17.09 7.52
CA GLN A 66 27.28 16.75 8.43
C GLN A 66 26.90 15.65 9.43
N ALA A 67 25.65 15.63 9.93
CA ALA A 67 25.15 14.54 10.77
C ALA A 67 25.08 13.23 9.99
N LEU A 68 24.56 13.25 8.76
CA LEU A 68 24.55 12.09 7.85
C LEU A 68 25.96 11.61 7.49
N GLY A 69 26.95 12.50 7.40
CA GLY A 69 28.34 12.17 7.07
C GLY A 69 29.05 11.28 8.10
N ARG A 70 28.43 11.06 9.27
CA ARG A 70 28.89 10.11 10.30
C ARG A 70 28.50 8.66 10.00
N LEU A 71 27.50 8.46 9.13
CA LEU A 71 27.01 7.16 8.70
C LEU A 71 27.80 6.64 7.48
N PRO A 72 27.64 5.37 7.09
CA PRO A 72 28.12 4.88 5.79
C PRO A 72 27.61 5.76 4.65
N LEU A 73 28.50 6.16 3.74
CA LEU A 73 28.22 7.17 2.71
C LEU A 73 27.07 6.77 1.77
N GLU A 74 26.91 5.48 1.51
CA GLU A 74 25.79 4.90 0.76
C GLU A 74 24.45 5.23 1.43
N CYS A 75 24.39 5.08 2.76
CA CYS A 75 23.21 5.39 3.57
C CYS A 75 22.96 6.91 3.62
N SER A 76 24.02 7.72 3.76
CA SER A 76 23.96 9.18 3.77
C SER A 76 23.39 9.73 2.46
N ILE A 77 23.91 9.27 1.32
CA ILE A 77 23.47 9.68 -0.03
C ILE A 77 22.03 9.23 -0.28
N LEU A 78 21.69 7.98 0.08
CA LEU A 78 20.32 7.46 -0.03
C LEU A 78 19.33 8.32 0.78
N THR A 79 19.69 8.65 2.03
CA THR A 79 18.82 9.39 2.94
C THR A 79 18.62 10.84 2.52
N LEU A 80 19.66 11.48 2.00
CA LEU A 80 19.53 12.82 1.43
C LEU A 80 18.58 12.82 0.21
N ALA A 81 18.73 11.82 -0.66
CA ALA A 81 17.81 11.67 -1.79
C ALA A 81 16.37 11.40 -1.34
N ARG A 82 16.15 10.59 -0.29
CA ARG A 82 14.83 10.37 0.33
C ARG A 82 14.19 11.69 0.79
N LEU A 83 14.95 12.55 1.48
CA LEU A 83 14.47 13.86 1.92
C LEU A 83 14.02 14.72 0.74
N TYR A 84 14.85 14.82 -0.31
CA TYR A 84 14.54 15.63 -1.49
C TYR A 84 13.34 15.09 -2.27
N ASP A 85 13.15 13.77 -2.32
CA ASP A 85 12.00 13.17 -2.98
C ASP A 85 10.70 13.43 -2.20
N GLU A 86 10.73 13.26 -0.88
CA GLU A 86 9.57 13.52 -0.01
C GLU A 86 9.08 14.97 -0.15
N VAL A 87 10.01 15.92 -0.16
CA VAL A 87 9.70 17.35 -0.31
C VAL A 87 9.21 17.68 -1.71
N HIS A 88 9.81 17.10 -2.76
CA HIS A 88 9.35 17.26 -4.14
C HIS A 88 7.92 16.74 -4.33
N VAL A 89 7.62 15.55 -3.80
CA VAL A 89 6.28 14.95 -3.84
C VAL A 89 5.27 15.82 -3.09
N TYR A 90 5.62 16.32 -1.91
CA TYR A 90 4.77 17.25 -1.16
C TYR A 90 4.46 18.51 -1.97
N LEU A 91 5.48 19.13 -2.56
CA LEU A 91 5.34 20.34 -3.36
C LEU A 91 4.43 20.12 -4.58
N CYS A 92 4.62 19.05 -5.32
CA CYS A 92 3.79 18.71 -6.48
C CYS A 92 2.32 18.47 -6.07
N ARG A 93 2.08 17.77 -4.94
CA ARG A 93 0.73 17.58 -4.39
C ARG A 93 0.09 18.90 -3.99
N ALA A 94 0.84 19.82 -3.39
CA ALA A 94 0.35 21.14 -3.03
C ALA A 94 0.01 21.98 -4.28
N LEU A 95 0.83 21.93 -5.34
CA LEU A 95 0.55 22.57 -6.63
C LEU A 95 -0.72 22.03 -7.28
N ASP A 96 -0.87 20.70 -7.34
CA ASP A 96 -2.07 20.05 -7.89
C ASP A 96 -3.34 20.45 -7.11
N ARG A 97 -3.29 20.43 -5.78
CA ARG A 97 -4.40 20.89 -4.93
C ARG A 97 -4.74 22.35 -5.17
N SER A 98 -3.73 23.21 -5.32
CA SER A 98 -3.91 24.64 -5.63
C SER A 98 -4.62 24.84 -6.97
N ARG A 99 -4.15 24.17 -8.04
CA ARG A 99 -4.78 24.19 -9.37
C ARG A 99 -6.24 23.73 -9.35
N LYS A 100 -6.57 22.77 -8.47
CA LYS A 100 -7.92 22.23 -8.28
C LYS A 100 -8.78 23.01 -7.27
N GLY A 101 -8.29 24.14 -6.75
CA GLY A 101 -9.02 24.94 -5.75
C GLY A 101 -9.25 24.21 -4.41
N ARG A 102 -8.46 23.19 -4.09
CA ARG A 102 -8.56 22.40 -2.85
C ARG A 102 -7.70 23.02 -1.73
N PRO A 103 -8.01 22.74 -0.45
CA PRO A 103 -7.17 23.17 0.67
C PRO A 103 -5.72 22.71 0.51
N HIS A 104 -4.79 23.66 0.62
CA HIS A 104 -3.34 23.44 0.47
C HIS A 104 -2.56 24.48 1.29
N ASN A 105 -1.28 24.22 1.55
CA ASN A 105 -0.40 25.21 2.18
C ASN A 105 0.03 26.28 1.16
N ALA A 106 -0.79 27.33 1.03
CA ALA A 106 -0.52 28.46 0.13
C ALA A 106 0.75 29.25 0.51
N GLY A 107 1.13 29.26 1.79
CA GLY A 107 2.35 29.92 2.26
C GLY A 107 3.60 29.21 1.74
N PHE A 108 3.62 27.89 1.85
CA PHE A 108 4.71 27.05 1.33
C PHE A 108 4.86 27.19 -0.19
N LEU A 109 3.76 27.24 -0.95
CA LEU A 109 3.86 27.43 -2.41
C LEU A 109 4.47 28.77 -2.82
N LYS A 110 4.28 29.83 -2.03
CA LYS A 110 4.85 31.16 -2.31
C LYS A 110 6.35 31.22 -2.05
N ASN A 111 6.82 30.51 -1.04
CA ASN A 111 8.23 30.45 -0.67
C ASN A 111 8.56 29.06 -0.13
N PRO A 112 8.84 28.07 -1.01
CA PRO A 112 9.02 26.69 -0.58
C PRO A 112 10.32 26.53 0.21
N TRP A 113 10.21 26.36 1.53
CA TRP A 113 11.35 26.05 2.37
C TRP A 113 11.03 25.08 3.49
N VAL A 114 12.04 24.28 3.86
CA VAL A 114 11.94 23.20 4.84
C VAL A 114 13.01 23.35 5.92
N GLU A 115 12.63 23.24 7.19
CA GLU A 115 13.53 23.22 8.34
C GLU A 115 14.01 21.80 8.67
N LEU A 116 15.33 21.60 8.69
CA LEU A 116 15.95 20.28 8.91
C LEU A 116 16.60 20.11 10.29
N ARG A 117 16.49 21.11 11.18
CA ARG A 117 17.15 21.07 12.50
C ARG A 117 16.75 19.84 13.32
N ALA A 118 15.46 19.52 13.36
CA ALA A 118 14.97 18.36 14.11
C ALA A 118 15.52 17.04 13.55
N LEU A 119 15.63 16.89 12.22
CA LEU A 119 16.26 15.71 11.62
C LEU A 119 17.74 15.60 12.02
N ALA A 120 18.48 16.70 11.97
CA ALA A 120 19.90 16.73 12.30
C ALA A 120 20.15 16.42 13.77
N ASP A 121 19.46 17.10 14.69
CA ASP A 121 19.64 16.95 16.14
C ASP A 121 19.31 15.52 16.58
N GLU A 122 18.21 14.95 16.08
CA GLU A 122 17.82 13.59 16.43
C GLU A 122 18.76 12.53 15.82
N LEU A 123 19.28 12.74 14.62
CA LEU A 123 20.26 11.82 14.03
C LEU A 123 21.58 11.82 14.81
N VAL A 124 22.00 12.98 15.35
CA VAL A 124 23.15 13.09 16.25
C VAL A 124 22.89 12.35 17.56
N ALA A 125 21.67 12.41 18.10
CA ALA A 125 21.29 11.72 19.32
C ALA A 125 21.10 10.20 19.13
N ARG A 126 20.62 9.79 17.96
CA ARG A 126 20.23 8.42 17.64
C ARG A 126 20.50 8.13 16.16
N GLU A 127 21.63 7.48 15.88
CA GLU A 127 22.01 7.09 14.50
C GLU A 127 20.94 6.23 13.81
N SER A 128 20.22 5.39 14.57
CA SER A 128 19.14 4.55 14.05
C SER A 128 17.90 5.32 13.58
N ALA A 129 17.82 6.63 13.83
CA ALA A 129 16.75 7.47 13.28
C ALA A 129 16.73 7.47 11.75
N VAL A 130 17.86 7.16 11.08
CA VAL A 130 17.93 7.05 9.62
C VAL A 130 16.98 5.99 9.04
N GLU A 131 16.64 4.97 9.83
CA GLU A 131 15.70 3.92 9.46
C GLU A 131 14.24 4.37 9.57
N ASP A 132 13.97 5.51 10.21
CA ASP A 132 12.63 6.03 10.39
C ASP A 132 12.13 6.78 9.14
N GLN A 133 10.82 7.09 9.11
CA GLN A 133 10.18 7.86 8.04
C GLN A 133 10.50 9.34 8.22
N ILE A 134 10.84 10.01 7.12
CA ILE A 134 10.89 11.48 7.08
C ILE A 134 9.45 11.97 7.00
N TYR A 135 9.02 12.75 7.98
CA TYR A 135 7.67 13.32 8.04
C TYR A 135 7.75 14.85 7.90
N LEU A 136 6.86 15.41 7.07
CA LEU A 136 6.79 16.85 6.80
C LEU A 136 5.56 17.45 7.48
N GLN A 137 5.79 18.36 8.43
CA GLN A 137 4.75 19.02 9.21
C GLN A 137 4.59 20.48 8.79
N SER A 138 3.35 20.93 8.63
CA SER A 138 3.00 22.33 8.40
C SER A 138 2.67 23.09 9.68
N GLU A 139 2.65 22.40 10.82
CA GLU A 139 2.29 22.96 12.12
C GLU A 139 3.55 23.51 12.80
N GLY A 140 3.62 24.83 12.90
CA GLY A 140 4.75 25.52 13.49
C GLY A 140 4.56 27.04 13.50
N PRO A 141 5.50 27.79 14.11
CA PRO A 141 5.43 29.25 14.20
C PRO A 141 5.50 29.95 12.84
N HIS A 142 5.88 29.23 11.78
CA HIS A 142 5.96 29.71 10.41
C HIS A 142 4.99 28.92 9.53
N PRO A 143 3.72 29.35 9.38
CA PRO A 143 2.72 28.63 8.58
C PRO A 143 3.09 28.52 7.09
N GLN A 144 4.11 29.28 6.66
CA GLN A 144 4.65 29.27 5.29
C GLN A 144 5.78 28.25 5.09
N ALA A 145 6.15 27.48 6.12
CA ALA A 145 7.30 26.58 6.12
C ALA A 145 6.88 25.16 6.47
N LEU A 146 7.68 24.19 6.04
CA LEU A 146 7.58 22.82 6.56
C LEU A 146 8.70 22.55 7.56
N ARG A 147 8.39 21.81 8.62
CA ARG A 147 9.39 21.20 9.48
C ARG A 147 9.52 19.73 9.11
N ALA A 148 10.74 19.28 8.86
CA ALA A 148 11.02 17.86 8.68
C ALA A 148 11.43 17.23 10.02
N SER A 149 10.88 16.06 10.33
CA SER A 149 11.19 15.28 11.54
C SER A 149 11.20 13.79 11.24
N TRP A 150 11.81 13.00 12.12
CA TRP A 150 11.73 11.55 12.05
C TRP A 150 10.43 11.07 12.68
N ARG A 151 9.78 10.12 12.03
CA ARG A 151 8.63 9.39 12.57
C ARG A 151 8.95 7.92 12.57
N ARG A 152 8.96 7.32 13.75
CA ARG A 152 9.26 5.90 13.92
C ARG A 152 8.40 5.05 13.01
N ILE A 153 9.03 4.19 12.23
CA ILE A 153 8.29 3.20 11.44
C ILE A 153 7.90 2.07 12.38
N LEU A 154 6.60 1.94 12.63
CA LEU A 154 6.09 0.84 13.43
C LEU A 154 6.36 -0.49 12.72
N PRO A 155 6.87 -1.51 13.44
CA PRO A 155 6.93 -2.86 12.90
C PRO A 155 5.54 -3.29 12.44
N MET A 156 5.47 -3.91 11.28
CA MET A 156 4.24 -4.53 10.78
C MET A 156 4.56 -5.99 10.53
N THR A 157 3.83 -6.85 11.21
CA THR A 157 3.93 -8.30 11.09
C THR A 157 2.53 -8.89 11.16
N PHE A 158 2.34 -10.01 10.47
CA PHE A 158 1.12 -10.82 10.49
C PHE A 158 1.35 -12.16 11.20
N ASP A 159 2.44 -12.28 11.99
CA ASP A 159 2.78 -13.49 12.75
C ASP A 159 1.73 -13.84 13.82
N ASN A 160 0.85 -12.90 14.18
CA ASN A 160 -0.30 -13.13 15.05
C ASN A 160 -1.42 -13.94 14.36
N LEU A 161 -1.42 -14.02 13.03
CA LEU A 161 -2.41 -14.78 12.28
C LEU A 161 -2.08 -16.28 12.27
N PRO A 162 -3.10 -17.16 12.22
CA PRO A 162 -2.89 -18.56 11.93
C PRO A 162 -2.16 -18.78 10.59
N VAL A 163 -1.20 -19.70 10.57
CA VAL A 163 -0.45 -20.03 9.35
C VAL A 163 -1.22 -21.04 8.51
N LEU A 164 -1.49 -20.67 7.26
CA LEU A 164 -2.00 -21.57 6.22
C LEU A 164 -0.84 -22.44 5.72
N LYS A 165 -0.97 -23.77 5.82
CA LYS A 165 0.12 -24.71 5.44
C LYS A 165 0.26 -24.91 3.93
N SER A 166 -0.83 -24.78 3.17
CA SER A 166 -0.86 -24.94 1.71
C SER A 166 -2.04 -24.15 1.15
N LEU A 167 -1.86 -23.53 -0.02
CA LEU A 167 -2.97 -22.93 -0.77
C LEU A 167 -3.95 -23.97 -1.30
N GLY A 168 -3.58 -25.26 -1.32
CA GLY A 168 -4.48 -26.38 -1.63
C GLY A 168 -5.49 -26.68 -0.53
N ASN A 169 -5.25 -26.23 0.70
CA ASN A 169 -6.19 -26.40 1.81
C ASN A 169 -7.41 -25.47 1.67
N LEU A 170 -8.39 -25.66 2.54
CA LEU A 170 -9.53 -24.75 2.69
C LEU A 170 -9.04 -23.34 3.06
N LEU A 171 -9.35 -22.36 2.22
CA LEU A 171 -8.96 -20.96 2.42
C LEU A 171 -9.92 -20.24 3.38
N PRO A 172 -9.47 -19.19 4.09
CA PRO A 172 -10.35 -18.42 4.94
C PRO A 172 -11.43 -17.71 4.11
N GLY A 173 -12.69 -18.14 4.30
CA GLY A 173 -13.85 -17.68 3.51
C GLY A 173 -14.50 -18.78 2.67
N GLU A 174 -13.84 -19.93 2.52
CA GLU A 174 -14.41 -21.12 1.90
C GLU A 174 -15.24 -21.94 2.90
N ARG A 175 -16.39 -22.42 2.43
CA ARG A 175 -17.27 -23.32 3.19
C ARG A 175 -16.99 -24.80 2.89
N SER A 176 -16.39 -25.09 1.74
CA SER A 176 -16.02 -26.42 1.26
C SER A 176 -14.79 -26.32 0.36
N GLU A 177 -14.12 -27.45 0.13
CA GLU A 177 -13.05 -27.54 -0.87
C GLU A 177 -13.54 -26.98 -2.20
N SER A 178 -12.73 -26.10 -2.79
CA SER A 178 -13.03 -25.39 -4.02
C SER A 178 -11.93 -25.66 -5.04
N HIS A 179 -12.31 -25.95 -6.27
CA HIS A 179 -11.37 -26.25 -7.36
C HIS A 179 -11.28 -25.11 -8.37
N GLU A 180 -12.41 -24.51 -8.74
CA GLU A 180 -12.49 -23.46 -9.77
C GLU A 180 -12.64 -22.07 -9.14
N TYR A 181 -11.71 -21.17 -9.48
CA TYR A 181 -11.62 -19.83 -8.92
C TYR A 181 -11.76 -18.77 -10.02
N ALA A 182 -12.40 -17.66 -9.67
CA ALA A 182 -12.33 -16.41 -10.40
C ALA A 182 -11.52 -15.39 -9.59
N GLY A 183 -10.57 -14.73 -10.24
CA GLY A 183 -9.74 -13.70 -9.62
C GLY A 183 -10.18 -12.29 -10.00
N ILE A 184 -10.36 -11.40 -9.03
CA ILE A 184 -10.72 -9.99 -9.26
C ILE A 184 -9.61 -9.10 -8.70
N GLY A 185 -8.95 -8.30 -9.53
CA GLY A 185 -8.04 -7.25 -9.05
C GLY A 185 -8.85 -6.13 -8.40
N GLY A 186 -8.58 -5.87 -7.11
CA GLY A 186 -9.31 -4.92 -6.26
C GLY A 186 -9.19 -3.46 -6.69
N GLY A 187 -8.03 -3.07 -7.21
CA GLY A 187 -7.70 -1.68 -7.47
C GLY A 187 -6.98 -1.48 -8.80
N GLY A 188 -5.86 -0.74 -8.74
CA GLY A 188 -5.19 -0.15 -9.90
C GLY A 188 -4.57 -1.15 -10.88
N GLY A 189 -3.89 -0.57 -11.89
CA GLY A 189 -3.18 -1.25 -13.00
C GLY A 189 -2.53 -2.61 -12.69
N SER A 190 -1.87 -2.70 -11.55
CA SER A 190 -1.02 -3.82 -11.15
C SER A 190 -1.77 -5.03 -10.62
N ASP A 191 -3.02 -4.91 -10.17
CA ASP A 191 -3.62 -5.98 -9.35
C ASP A 191 -3.94 -7.21 -10.16
N ILE A 192 -4.26 -7.04 -11.45
CA ILE A 192 -4.39 -8.15 -12.39
C ILE A 192 -3.10 -8.98 -12.55
N ILE A 193 -1.92 -8.36 -12.34
CA ILE A 193 -0.64 -9.08 -12.30
C ILE A 193 -0.60 -9.97 -11.07
N SER A 194 -0.93 -9.41 -9.90
CA SER A 194 -1.02 -10.13 -8.64
C SER A 194 -2.05 -11.24 -8.70
N THR A 195 -3.21 -10.99 -9.30
CA THR A 195 -4.24 -12.00 -9.56
C THR A 195 -3.68 -13.15 -10.38
N SER A 196 -3.00 -12.85 -11.49
CA SER A 196 -2.37 -13.88 -12.31
C SER A 196 -1.30 -14.67 -11.53
N MET A 197 -0.48 -14.00 -10.73
CA MET A 197 0.54 -14.66 -9.89
C MET A 197 -0.09 -15.61 -8.88
N VAL A 198 -1.13 -15.18 -8.15
CA VAL A 198 -1.87 -16.04 -7.23
C VAL A 198 -2.50 -17.21 -7.98
N GLY A 199 -3.00 -17.00 -9.19
CA GLY A 199 -3.55 -18.09 -10.01
C GLY A 199 -2.51 -19.14 -10.38
N HIS A 200 -1.28 -18.73 -10.68
CA HIS A 200 -0.19 -19.68 -10.89
C HIS A 200 0.18 -20.45 -9.61
N LEU A 201 0.15 -19.81 -8.43
CA LEU A 201 0.40 -20.48 -7.15
C LEU A 201 -0.72 -21.49 -6.82
N LEU A 202 -1.98 -21.13 -7.04
CA LEU A 202 -3.13 -22.03 -6.86
C LEU A 202 -3.04 -23.27 -7.78
N ARG A 203 -2.65 -23.09 -9.04
CA ARG A 203 -2.47 -24.19 -10.01
C ARG A 203 -1.41 -25.19 -9.59
N GLN A 204 -0.34 -24.74 -8.94
CA GLN A 204 0.68 -25.63 -8.38
C GLN A 204 0.12 -26.53 -7.26
N GLN A 205 -1.00 -26.13 -6.65
CA GLN A 205 -1.69 -26.87 -5.60
C GLN A 205 -2.99 -27.55 -6.08
N GLY A 206 -3.18 -27.67 -7.41
CA GLY A 206 -4.33 -28.37 -7.99
C GLY A 206 -5.64 -27.57 -7.98
N LYS A 207 -5.59 -26.25 -7.84
CA LYS A 207 -6.73 -25.33 -7.97
C LYS A 207 -6.60 -24.49 -9.24
N GLU A 208 -7.67 -24.28 -9.99
CA GLU A 208 -7.64 -23.53 -11.24
C GLU A 208 -8.16 -22.10 -11.07
N MET A 209 -7.45 -21.12 -11.63
CA MET A 209 -7.91 -19.73 -11.70
C MET A 209 -7.62 -19.15 -13.08
N ASP A 210 -8.49 -19.48 -14.05
CA ASP A 210 -8.40 -19.03 -15.45
C ASP A 210 -9.20 -17.76 -15.73
N LEU A 211 -10.26 -17.49 -14.95
CA LEU A 211 -11.07 -16.29 -15.11
C LEU A 211 -10.48 -15.16 -14.27
N LEU A 212 -10.03 -14.09 -14.93
CA LEU A 212 -9.52 -12.89 -14.27
C LEU A 212 -10.32 -11.63 -14.65
N ILE A 213 -10.58 -10.78 -13.66
CA ILE A 213 -11.26 -9.49 -13.85
C ILE A 213 -10.31 -8.37 -13.37
N SER A 214 -9.98 -7.46 -14.28
CA SER A 214 -9.20 -6.26 -14.02
C SER A 214 -10.11 -5.07 -13.76
N THR A 215 -10.22 -4.61 -12.52
CA THR A 215 -10.93 -3.36 -12.21
C THR A 215 -10.08 -2.15 -12.62
N ARG A 216 -10.73 -1.13 -13.17
CA ARG A 216 -10.11 0.15 -13.55
C ARG A 216 -11.07 1.29 -13.27
N THR A 217 -10.55 2.46 -12.91
CA THR A 217 -11.38 3.67 -12.84
C THR A 217 -11.94 4.02 -14.23
N TRP A 218 -13.22 4.40 -14.27
CA TRP A 218 -13.90 4.87 -15.48
C TRP A 218 -13.26 6.14 -16.04
N ALA A 219 -12.85 7.06 -15.18
CA ALA A 219 -12.11 8.25 -15.58
C ALA A 219 -10.60 7.97 -15.60
N ILE A 220 -9.89 8.57 -16.56
CA ILE A 220 -8.42 8.54 -16.63
C ILE A 220 -7.87 9.35 -15.44
N GLY A 221 -7.12 8.69 -14.57
CA GLY A 221 -6.42 9.34 -13.45
C GLY A 221 -5.20 10.16 -13.89
N SER A 222 -4.66 10.97 -12.97
CA SER A 222 -3.49 11.85 -13.17
C SER A 222 -2.14 11.12 -13.29
N GLN A 223 -2.16 9.87 -13.75
CA GLN A 223 -0.98 8.98 -13.82
C GLN A 223 -0.68 8.54 -15.26
N GLY A 224 -1.25 9.23 -16.26
CA GLY A 224 -0.96 8.99 -17.67
C GLY A 224 0.33 9.67 -18.13
N LYS A 225 0.82 9.30 -19.32
CA LYS A 225 1.90 10.01 -20.02
C LYS A 225 1.50 11.47 -20.27
N ALA A 226 2.47 12.36 -20.45
CA ALA A 226 2.22 13.75 -20.84
C ALA A 226 1.21 13.81 -22.01
N GLY A 227 0.14 14.58 -21.85
CA GLY A 227 -0.98 14.64 -22.80
C GLY A 227 -2.15 13.68 -22.51
N ALA A 228 -2.12 12.90 -21.44
CA ALA A 228 -3.27 12.11 -21.00
C ALA A 228 -4.47 13.01 -20.68
N LYS A 229 -5.66 12.61 -21.15
CA LYS A 229 -6.93 13.33 -20.93
C LYS A 229 -7.46 13.07 -19.52
N VAL A 230 -6.77 13.58 -18.50
CA VAL A 230 -7.16 13.37 -17.09
C VAL A 230 -8.61 13.80 -16.86
N GLY A 231 -9.40 12.95 -16.21
CA GLY A 231 -10.81 13.20 -15.91
C GLY A 231 -11.80 12.88 -17.03
N THR A 232 -11.34 12.50 -18.23
CA THR A 232 -12.22 11.97 -19.27
C THR A 232 -12.43 10.47 -19.11
N LYS A 233 -13.49 9.94 -19.73
CA LYS A 233 -13.73 8.51 -19.83
C LYS A 233 -12.50 7.81 -20.41
N ARG A 234 -12.18 6.65 -19.84
CA ARG A 234 -11.19 5.72 -20.36
C ARG A 234 -11.79 4.97 -21.54
N GLU A 235 -11.22 5.18 -22.72
CA GLU A 235 -11.57 4.40 -23.90
C GLU A 235 -10.77 3.10 -23.96
N VAL A 236 -11.46 2.00 -24.29
CA VAL A 236 -10.88 0.66 -24.46
C VAL A 236 -11.03 0.26 -25.93
N TYR A 237 -9.93 -0.17 -26.53
CA TYR A 237 -9.81 -0.48 -27.95
C TYR A 237 -9.43 -1.94 -28.15
N ASN A 238 -9.82 -2.49 -29.31
CA ASN A 238 -9.55 -3.86 -29.70
C ASN A 238 -9.97 -4.88 -28.61
N SER A 239 -11.21 -4.76 -28.16
CA SER A 239 -11.84 -5.62 -27.16
C SER A 239 -13.23 -6.01 -27.64
N ASP A 240 -13.71 -7.18 -27.24
CA ASP A 240 -15.15 -7.43 -27.34
C ASP A 240 -15.82 -6.80 -26.13
N THR A 241 -16.92 -6.08 -26.35
CA THR A 241 -17.85 -5.83 -25.24
C THR A 241 -18.39 -7.16 -24.75
N VAL A 242 -18.43 -7.35 -23.44
CA VAL A 242 -19.05 -8.54 -22.87
C VAL A 242 -20.52 -8.51 -23.24
N ASN A 243 -20.87 -9.36 -24.21
CA ASN A 243 -22.21 -9.42 -24.77
C ASN A 243 -23.09 -10.17 -23.77
N GLN A 244 -23.90 -9.38 -23.07
CA GLN A 244 -25.17 -9.77 -22.45
C GLN A 244 -25.10 -10.39 -21.04
N ALA A 245 -25.65 -9.67 -20.05
CA ALA A 245 -26.38 -10.31 -18.95
C ALA A 245 -27.86 -10.29 -19.34
N ASN A 246 -28.51 -11.45 -19.38
CA ASN A 246 -29.94 -11.56 -19.73
C ASN A 246 -30.32 -10.87 -21.06
N GLY A 247 -29.47 -10.95 -22.08
CA GLY A 247 -29.73 -10.31 -23.38
C GLY A 247 -29.31 -8.84 -23.50
N THR A 248 -28.83 -8.19 -22.43
CA THR A 248 -28.49 -6.75 -22.43
C THR A 248 -26.99 -6.52 -22.22
N PRO A 249 -26.28 -5.78 -23.12
CA PRO A 249 -24.88 -5.42 -22.90
C PRO A 249 -24.71 -4.68 -21.58
N ILE A 250 -23.71 -5.07 -20.76
CA ILE A 250 -23.40 -4.31 -19.54
C ILE A 250 -22.32 -3.27 -19.87
N PRO A 251 -22.64 -1.96 -19.78
CA PRO A 251 -21.68 -0.90 -20.04
C PRO A 251 -20.41 -1.03 -19.20
N GLY A 252 -19.29 -0.59 -19.75
CA GLY A 252 -18.00 -0.57 -19.05
C GLY A 252 -17.37 -1.95 -18.81
N THR A 253 -17.82 -3.00 -19.51
CA THR A 253 -17.33 -4.37 -19.37
C THR A 253 -16.74 -4.87 -20.68
N TYR A 254 -15.47 -5.26 -20.66
CA TYR A 254 -14.70 -5.60 -21.86
C TYR A 254 -13.98 -6.93 -21.69
N ARG A 255 -14.03 -7.78 -22.71
CA ARG A 255 -13.18 -8.97 -22.80
C ARG A 255 -11.83 -8.57 -23.38
N VAL A 256 -10.77 -8.93 -22.68
CA VAL A 256 -9.39 -8.67 -23.07
C VAL A 256 -8.93 -9.74 -24.04
N LYS A 257 -8.28 -9.30 -25.11
CA LYS A 257 -7.66 -10.10 -26.17
C LYS A 257 -6.21 -9.69 -26.36
N GLU A 258 -5.51 -10.43 -27.21
CA GLU A 258 -4.23 -10.01 -27.75
C GLU A 258 -4.38 -8.61 -28.40
N HIS A 259 -3.52 -7.67 -27.98
CA HIS A 259 -3.52 -6.26 -28.38
C HIS A 259 -4.70 -5.39 -27.91
N THR A 260 -5.50 -5.82 -26.93
CA THR A 260 -6.42 -4.89 -26.25
C THR A 260 -5.60 -3.80 -25.55
N HIS A 261 -5.98 -2.54 -25.76
CA HIS A 261 -5.33 -1.37 -25.15
C HIS A 261 -6.37 -0.35 -24.70
N ALA A 262 -6.04 0.49 -23.73
CA ALA A 262 -6.94 1.54 -23.26
C ALA A 262 -6.15 2.79 -22.88
N GLU A 263 -6.83 3.94 -22.97
CA GLU A 263 -6.26 5.21 -22.54
C GLU A 263 -5.90 5.21 -21.04
N GLY A 264 -4.94 6.04 -20.64
CA GLY A 264 -4.43 6.11 -19.28
C GLY A 264 -3.18 5.24 -19.05
N ARG A 265 -3.08 4.59 -17.89
CA ARG A 265 -1.99 3.64 -17.59
C ARG A 265 -2.11 2.45 -18.55
N ASP A 266 -1.06 2.21 -19.35
CA ASP A 266 -1.03 1.21 -20.45
C ASP A 266 -1.56 -0.15 -19.95
N LEU A 267 -2.59 -0.68 -20.62
CA LEU A 267 -3.18 -2.01 -20.35
C LEU A 267 -2.24 -3.18 -20.64
N GLU A 268 -1.13 -2.92 -21.32
CA GLU A 268 -0.19 -3.94 -21.78
C GLU A 268 0.45 -4.80 -20.69
N ALA A 269 0.16 -4.51 -19.42
CA ALA A 269 0.53 -5.35 -18.30
C ALA A 269 -0.35 -6.63 -18.18
N ILE A 270 -1.58 -6.67 -18.74
CA ILE A 270 -2.47 -7.83 -18.53
C ILE A 270 -1.86 -9.12 -19.15
N PRO A 271 -1.70 -10.21 -18.38
CA PRO A 271 -1.03 -11.44 -18.83
C PRO A 271 -1.93 -12.31 -19.71
N TRP A 272 -2.32 -11.79 -20.89
CA TRP A 272 -3.30 -12.40 -21.79
C TRP A 272 -2.91 -13.80 -22.28
N ALA A 273 -1.61 -14.08 -22.41
CA ALA A 273 -1.11 -15.37 -22.89
C ALA A 273 -1.26 -16.52 -21.88
N ARG A 274 -1.63 -16.23 -20.62
CA ARG A 274 -1.66 -17.22 -19.53
C ARG A 274 -3.07 -17.59 -19.06
N HIS A 275 -4.09 -16.87 -19.53
CA HIS A 275 -5.47 -17.06 -19.11
C HIS A 275 -6.39 -16.90 -20.30
N SER A 276 -7.36 -17.80 -20.43
CA SER A 276 -8.27 -17.83 -21.57
C SER A 276 -9.50 -16.92 -21.39
N GLN A 277 -9.71 -16.43 -20.17
CA GLN A 277 -10.87 -15.65 -19.75
C GLN A 277 -10.43 -14.42 -18.97
N ILE A 278 -10.03 -13.34 -19.65
CA ILE A 278 -9.69 -12.09 -18.98
C ILE A 278 -10.69 -11.01 -19.37
N TYR A 279 -11.15 -10.29 -18.35
CA TYR A 279 -12.10 -9.21 -18.47
C TYR A 279 -11.57 -7.95 -17.80
N MET A 280 -12.12 -6.82 -18.20
CA MET A 280 -11.85 -5.52 -17.63
C MET A 280 -13.16 -4.84 -17.34
N VAL A 281 -13.28 -4.27 -16.14
CA VAL A 281 -14.44 -3.49 -15.72
C VAL A 281 -14.03 -2.05 -15.41
N LEU A 282 -14.87 -1.11 -15.83
CA LEU A 282 -14.73 0.30 -15.52
C LEU A 282 -15.62 0.66 -14.34
N ASP A 283 -14.99 0.86 -13.18
CA ASP A 283 -15.59 1.35 -11.95
C ASP A 283 -15.94 2.84 -12.06
N GLN A 284 -17.22 3.13 -11.87
CA GLN A 284 -17.80 4.47 -12.01
C GLN A 284 -17.83 5.26 -10.69
N GLY A 285 -17.47 4.64 -9.56
CA GLY A 285 -17.68 5.23 -8.22
C GLY A 285 -16.94 6.54 -7.95
N GLU A 286 -15.78 6.75 -8.58
CA GLU A 286 -14.99 7.99 -8.45
C GLU A 286 -15.33 9.06 -9.48
N SER A 287 -16.18 8.76 -10.47
CA SER A 287 -16.44 9.70 -11.55
C SER A 287 -17.22 10.92 -11.06
N ARG A 288 -16.62 12.10 -11.22
CA ARG A 288 -17.27 13.39 -10.99
C ARG A 288 -18.01 13.91 -12.22
N SER A 289 -17.81 13.24 -13.35
CA SER A 289 -18.42 13.61 -14.63
C SER A 289 -19.81 12.99 -14.73
N SER A 290 -20.75 13.69 -15.36
CA SER A 290 -22.08 13.14 -15.63
C SER A 290 -21.97 11.95 -16.57
N ILE A 291 -22.18 10.73 -16.05
CA ILE A 291 -22.19 9.51 -16.85
C ILE A 291 -23.57 9.40 -17.54
N PRO A 292 -23.63 9.28 -18.88
CA PRO A 292 -24.88 9.10 -19.61
C PRO A 292 -25.69 7.93 -19.03
N LYS A 293 -27.02 8.08 -18.91
CA LYS A 293 -27.89 7.07 -18.29
C LYS A 293 -27.75 5.68 -18.94
N ALA A 294 -27.53 5.61 -20.24
CA ALA A 294 -27.31 4.37 -20.98
C ALA A 294 -25.95 3.70 -20.69
N GLU A 295 -25.00 4.42 -20.11
CA GLU A 295 -23.69 3.90 -19.72
C GLU A 295 -23.55 3.63 -18.22
N GLN A 296 -24.57 3.98 -17.42
CA GLN A 296 -24.53 3.77 -15.98
C GLN A 296 -24.55 2.28 -15.66
N THR A 297 -23.64 1.87 -14.78
CA THR A 297 -23.50 0.47 -14.36
C THR A 297 -22.99 0.42 -12.93
N ASN A 298 -23.07 -0.75 -12.30
CA ASN A 298 -22.51 -0.98 -10.98
C ASN A 298 -21.60 -2.22 -11.00
N LEU A 299 -20.63 -2.23 -10.09
CA LEU A 299 -19.66 -3.33 -9.99
C LEU A 299 -20.31 -4.70 -9.73
N PRO A 300 -21.31 -4.85 -8.84
CA PRO A 300 -21.95 -6.16 -8.62
C PRO A 300 -22.52 -6.78 -9.90
N GLY A 301 -23.31 -6.00 -10.66
CA GLY A 301 -23.91 -6.47 -11.90
C GLY A 301 -22.88 -6.78 -12.98
N GLN A 302 -21.80 -5.99 -13.07
CA GLN A 302 -20.67 -6.28 -13.96
C GLN A 302 -19.99 -7.62 -13.60
N PHE A 303 -19.72 -7.85 -12.31
CA PHE A 303 -19.09 -9.08 -11.85
C PHE A 303 -19.98 -10.31 -12.06
N GLU A 304 -21.26 -10.25 -11.69
CA GLU A 304 -22.20 -11.37 -11.91
C GLU A 304 -22.32 -11.73 -13.39
N ALA A 305 -22.37 -10.73 -14.27
CA ALA A 305 -22.42 -10.96 -15.72
C ALA A 305 -21.17 -11.63 -16.27
N ILE A 306 -19.99 -11.27 -15.77
CA ILE A 306 -18.75 -11.95 -16.18
C ILE A 306 -18.70 -13.37 -15.62
N LEU A 307 -19.01 -13.54 -14.32
CA LEU A 307 -18.93 -14.85 -13.65
C LEU A 307 -19.90 -15.86 -14.27
N SER A 308 -21.11 -15.44 -14.67
CA SER A 308 -22.08 -16.28 -15.38
C SER A 308 -21.66 -16.71 -16.79
N GLN A 309 -20.60 -16.10 -17.35
CA GLN A 309 -20.03 -16.47 -18.65
C GLN A 309 -18.77 -17.32 -18.52
N SER A 310 -18.44 -17.74 -17.30
CA SER A 310 -17.33 -18.65 -17.05
C SER A 310 -17.54 -19.96 -17.83
N LYS A 311 -16.45 -20.49 -18.39
CA LYS A 311 -16.46 -21.77 -19.11
C LYS A 311 -16.72 -22.97 -18.18
N ARG A 312 -16.51 -22.79 -16.88
CA ARG A 312 -16.65 -23.77 -15.81
C ARG A 312 -17.30 -23.08 -14.64
N ASP A 313 -18.13 -23.80 -13.90
CA ASP A 313 -18.78 -23.28 -12.71
C ASP A 313 -17.72 -22.83 -11.70
N ILE A 314 -17.81 -21.58 -11.26
CA ILE A 314 -16.88 -21.00 -10.30
C ILE A 314 -17.33 -21.34 -8.88
N ASP A 315 -16.44 -21.92 -8.09
CA ASP A 315 -16.68 -22.21 -6.67
C ASP A 315 -16.36 -20.99 -5.79
N THR A 316 -15.23 -20.35 -6.07
CA THR A 316 -14.66 -19.28 -5.25
C THR A 316 -14.35 -18.04 -6.07
N VAL A 317 -14.81 -16.89 -5.60
CA VAL A 317 -14.40 -15.58 -6.09
C VAL A 317 -13.35 -15.02 -5.14
N MET A 318 -12.15 -14.77 -5.67
CA MET A 318 -11.02 -14.26 -4.91
C MET A 318 -10.70 -12.82 -5.33
N THR A 319 -10.91 -11.86 -4.43
CA THR A 319 -10.48 -10.47 -4.61
C THR A 319 -9.00 -10.36 -4.23
N ILE A 320 -8.19 -9.79 -5.12
CA ILE A 320 -6.75 -9.67 -4.96
C ILE A 320 -6.39 -8.20 -4.82
N ASP A 321 -5.79 -7.87 -3.69
CA ASP A 321 -5.17 -6.58 -3.44
C ASP A 321 -3.64 -6.69 -3.51
N THR A 322 -2.99 -5.62 -3.97
CA THR A 322 -1.53 -5.54 -4.08
C THR A 322 -0.97 -4.44 -3.18
N GLY A 323 -0.69 -4.79 -1.92
CA GLY A 323 0.04 -3.97 -0.97
C GLY A 323 -0.60 -3.93 0.42
N GLY A 324 -1.91 -3.75 0.50
CA GLY A 324 -2.65 -3.77 1.77
C GLY A 324 -3.42 -2.49 2.10
N ASP A 325 -3.62 -1.56 1.16
CA ASP A 325 -4.55 -0.43 1.33
C ASP A 325 -6.01 -0.88 1.43
N VAL A 326 -6.28 -2.13 1.04
CA VAL A 326 -7.53 -2.83 1.31
C VAL A 326 -7.93 -2.91 2.79
N PHE A 327 -6.99 -2.72 3.72
CA PHE A 327 -7.27 -2.66 5.16
C PHE A 327 -7.73 -1.28 5.64
N GLY A 328 -7.90 -0.31 4.74
CA GLY A 328 -8.36 1.05 4.99
C GLY A 328 -7.24 2.09 4.96
N VAL A 329 -7.47 3.24 5.60
CA VAL A 329 -6.52 4.38 5.64
C VAL A 329 -5.94 4.61 7.02
N ASP A 330 -4.66 5.00 7.05
CA ASP A 330 -4.07 5.61 8.24
C ASP A 330 -4.51 7.08 8.33
N ILE A 331 -5.37 7.39 9.29
CA ILE A 331 -5.87 8.74 9.58
C ILE A 331 -4.71 9.70 9.90
N ASP A 332 -3.67 9.20 10.56
CA ASP A 332 -2.50 10.00 10.99
C ASP A 332 -1.51 10.33 9.87
N CYS A 333 -1.70 9.79 8.65
CA CYS A 333 -0.76 10.01 7.56
C CYS A 333 -1.15 11.18 6.65
N GLY A 334 -2.32 11.81 6.83
CA GLY A 334 -2.76 12.98 6.04
C GLY A 334 -2.82 12.75 4.53
N THR A 335 -2.55 11.51 4.09
CA THR A 335 -2.56 11.08 2.71
C THR A 335 -3.97 10.64 2.38
N THR A 336 -4.57 11.30 1.40
CA THR A 336 -5.68 10.78 0.60
C THR A 336 -5.19 9.59 -0.24
N ALA A 337 -4.63 8.56 0.42
CA ALA A 337 -4.36 7.27 -0.19
C ALA A 337 -5.68 6.73 -0.70
N THR A 338 -5.66 6.07 -1.87
CA THR A 338 -6.75 5.49 -2.66
C THR A 338 -7.32 4.23 -2.00
N PRO A 339 -8.36 4.29 -1.16
CA PRO A 339 -8.95 3.10 -0.53
C PRO A 339 -10.32 2.82 -1.16
N ASP A 340 -10.76 3.70 -2.06
CA ASP A 340 -12.16 3.86 -2.42
C ASP A 340 -12.49 2.86 -3.52
N GLN A 341 -11.59 2.63 -4.47
CA GLN A 341 -11.77 1.55 -5.45
C GLN A 341 -11.69 0.16 -4.80
N ASP A 342 -10.65 -0.13 -4.03
CA ASP A 342 -10.47 -1.44 -3.38
C ASP A 342 -11.64 -1.77 -2.46
N TYR A 343 -12.03 -0.84 -1.58
CA TYR A 343 -13.20 -1.01 -0.72
C TYR A 343 -14.50 -1.15 -1.53
N ARG A 344 -14.72 -0.35 -2.60
CA ARG A 344 -15.89 -0.51 -3.48
C ARG A 344 -15.94 -1.87 -4.14
N VAL A 345 -14.81 -2.39 -4.62
CA VAL A 345 -14.73 -3.74 -5.22
C VAL A 345 -15.05 -4.79 -4.17
N GLN A 346 -14.47 -4.70 -2.98
CA GLN A 346 -14.78 -5.65 -1.90
C GLN A 346 -16.24 -5.62 -1.51
N LYS A 347 -16.81 -4.43 -1.39
CA LYS A 347 -18.24 -4.25 -1.10
C LYS A 347 -19.10 -4.86 -2.21
N ALA A 348 -18.74 -4.64 -3.47
CA ALA A 348 -19.44 -5.26 -4.59
C ALA A 348 -19.33 -6.79 -4.57
N VAL A 349 -18.15 -7.34 -4.33
CA VAL A 349 -17.93 -8.79 -4.21
C VAL A 349 -18.71 -9.38 -3.04
N SER A 350 -18.81 -8.67 -1.92
CA SER A 350 -19.59 -9.10 -0.74
C SER A 350 -21.09 -9.24 -0.99
N THR A 351 -21.59 -8.64 -2.08
CA THR A 351 -23.01 -8.71 -2.49
C THR A 351 -23.31 -9.78 -3.54
N LEU A 352 -22.29 -10.49 -4.03
CA LEU A 352 -22.47 -11.57 -4.99
C LEU A 352 -23.28 -12.73 -4.39
N SER A 353 -23.82 -13.58 -5.27
CA SER A 353 -24.57 -14.79 -4.89
C SER A 353 -23.91 -15.56 -3.74
N SER A 354 -24.74 -15.96 -2.78
CA SER A 354 -24.33 -16.79 -1.64
C SER A 354 -23.91 -18.21 -2.03
N SER A 355 -23.97 -18.57 -3.32
CA SER A 355 -23.38 -19.81 -3.86
C SER A 355 -21.86 -19.76 -3.93
N TYR A 356 -21.25 -18.57 -4.07
CA TYR A 356 -19.81 -18.44 -4.15
C TYR A 356 -19.16 -18.42 -2.76
N ASN A 357 -17.99 -19.02 -2.63
CA ASN A 357 -17.07 -18.70 -1.55
C ASN A 357 -16.36 -17.38 -1.88
N LEU A 358 -16.17 -16.52 -0.87
CA LEU A 358 -15.61 -15.17 -1.06
C LEU A 358 -14.35 -14.99 -0.22
N VAL A 359 -13.22 -14.84 -0.91
CA VAL A 359 -11.90 -14.73 -0.28
C VAL A 359 -11.24 -13.44 -0.74
N THR A 360 -10.63 -12.71 0.18
CA THR A 360 -9.70 -11.62 -0.14
C THR A 360 -8.28 -12.12 0.07
N CYS A 361 -7.40 -11.92 -0.91
CA CYS A 361 -5.97 -12.18 -0.78
C CYS A 361 -5.18 -10.88 -0.97
N VAL A 362 -4.29 -10.58 -0.04
CA VAL A 362 -3.36 -9.45 -0.10
C VAL A 362 -1.98 -9.97 -0.47
N VAL A 363 -1.49 -9.53 -1.61
CA VAL A 363 -0.14 -9.80 -2.10
C VAL A 363 0.78 -8.67 -1.64
N ALA A 364 1.98 -9.04 -1.15
CA ALA A 364 2.97 -8.09 -0.64
C ALA A 364 2.43 -7.17 0.48
N PRO A 365 1.81 -7.73 1.54
CA PRO A 365 1.20 -6.95 2.59
C PRO A 365 2.25 -6.03 3.24
N GLY A 366 1.89 -4.76 3.44
CA GLY A 366 2.72 -3.72 4.04
C GLY A 366 3.19 -2.63 3.08
N VAL A 367 2.91 -2.73 1.78
CA VAL A 367 3.09 -1.60 0.85
C VAL A 367 1.83 -0.76 0.86
N ASP A 368 1.96 0.52 1.23
CA ASP A 368 0.82 1.46 1.34
C ASP A 368 -0.30 1.00 2.31
N ALA A 369 -0.07 -0.07 3.08
CA ALA A 369 -0.97 -0.60 4.08
C ALA A 369 -0.97 0.25 5.36
N PRO A 370 -2.14 0.49 5.99
CA PRO A 370 -2.21 1.21 7.25
C PRO A 370 -1.54 0.46 8.39
N SER A 371 -1.04 1.18 9.39
CA SER A 371 -0.44 0.63 10.61
C SER A 371 -1.33 -0.37 11.35
N CYS A 372 -2.66 -0.22 11.23
CA CYS A 372 -3.66 -1.10 11.85
C CYS A 372 -3.94 -2.40 11.07
N SER A 373 -3.34 -2.63 9.89
CA SER A 373 -3.63 -3.80 9.04
C SER A 373 -3.54 -5.15 9.75
N PRO A 374 -2.52 -5.46 10.60
CA PRO A 374 -2.46 -6.76 11.29
C PRO A 374 -3.66 -7.02 12.21
N LEU A 375 -4.14 -5.98 12.90
CA LEU A 375 -5.28 -6.09 13.81
C LEU A 375 -6.60 -6.27 13.04
N VAL A 376 -6.77 -5.54 11.94
CA VAL A 376 -7.94 -5.70 11.05
C VAL A 376 -7.94 -7.11 10.46
N ALA A 377 -6.78 -7.59 10.01
CA ALA A 377 -6.66 -8.93 9.46
C ALA A 377 -7.02 -10.01 10.49
N GLU A 378 -6.55 -9.87 11.73
CA GLU A 378 -6.86 -10.80 12.81
C GLU A 378 -8.36 -10.84 13.12
N ARG A 379 -8.99 -9.67 13.27
CA ARG A 379 -10.44 -9.57 13.55
C ARG A 379 -11.30 -10.11 12.41
N ALA A 380 -10.87 -9.91 11.17
CA ALA A 380 -11.52 -10.48 10.01
C ALA A 380 -11.34 -12.01 9.90
N GLY A 381 -10.52 -12.63 10.77
CA GLY A 381 -10.23 -14.07 10.73
C GLY A 381 -9.26 -14.43 9.61
N GLY A 382 -8.31 -13.55 9.33
CA GLY A 382 -7.28 -13.75 8.32
C GLY A 382 -6.29 -14.85 8.69
N MET A 383 -5.64 -15.39 7.66
CA MET A 383 -4.56 -16.36 7.76
C MET A 383 -3.38 -15.87 6.93
N VAL A 384 -2.16 -16.21 7.36
CA VAL A 384 -0.93 -15.89 6.61
C VAL A 384 -0.43 -17.13 5.87
N TYR A 385 -0.04 -16.97 4.61
CA TYR A 385 0.62 -17.99 3.82
C TYR A 385 2.04 -17.55 3.48
N HIS A 386 3.02 -18.30 3.99
CA HIS A 386 4.43 -18.07 3.69
C HIS A 386 4.80 -18.79 2.40
N LEU A 387 5.23 -18.04 1.39
CA LEU A 387 5.71 -18.61 0.14
C LEU A 387 6.95 -19.47 0.40
N SER A 388 6.99 -20.67 -0.19
CA SER A 388 8.21 -21.49 -0.30
C SER A 388 9.27 -20.79 -1.17
N GLN A 389 10.51 -21.26 -1.11
CA GLN A 389 11.58 -20.67 -1.93
C GLN A 389 11.31 -20.87 -3.43
N GLU A 390 10.73 -22.00 -3.80
CA GLU A 390 10.30 -22.33 -5.15
C GLU A 390 9.20 -21.37 -5.64
N GLU A 391 8.21 -21.08 -4.80
CA GLU A 391 7.15 -20.12 -5.11
C GLU A 391 7.67 -18.69 -5.20
N LYS A 392 8.57 -18.27 -4.30
CA LYS A 392 9.24 -16.95 -4.37
C LYS A 392 10.00 -16.80 -5.69
N LYS A 393 10.74 -17.83 -6.10
CA LYS A 393 11.43 -17.86 -7.40
C LYS A 393 10.43 -17.78 -8.54
N ARG A 394 9.34 -18.55 -8.48
CA ARG A 394 8.30 -18.54 -9.52
C ARG A 394 7.63 -17.18 -9.67
N VAL A 395 7.34 -16.50 -8.56
CA VAL A 395 6.81 -15.13 -8.57
C VAL A 395 7.78 -14.17 -9.25
N LEU A 396 9.07 -14.24 -8.95
CA LEU A 396 10.10 -13.44 -9.63
C LEU A 396 10.16 -13.73 -11.14
N GLU A 397 10.10 -14.99 -11.55
CA GLU A 397 10.06 -15.40 -12.97
C GLU A 397 8.84 -14.83 -13.70
N LEU A 398 7.65 -14.90 -13.08
CA LEU A 398 6.43 -14.34 -13.63
C LEU A 398 6.53 -12.83 -13.83
N LEU A 399 7.10 -12.10 -12.86
CA LEU A 399 7.28 -10.65 -12.99
C LEU A 399 8.23 -10.29 -14.14
N VAL A 400 9.28 -11.07 -14.38
CA VAL A 400 10.15 -10.91 -15.57
C VAL A 400 9.39 -11.25 -16.85
N GLU A 401 8.65 -12.36 -16.87
CA GLU A 401 7.86 -12.79 -18.04
C GLU A 401 6.84 -11.73 -18.45
N TYR A 402 6.16 -11.12 -17.47
CA TYR A 402 5.19 -10.06 -17.68
C TYR A 402 5.84 -8.69 -17.93
N ARG A 403 7.18 -8.62 -17.87
CA ARG A 403 8.00 -7.41 -18.04
C ARG A 403 7.65 -6.33 -17.00
N MET A 404 7.30 -6.76 -15.79
CA MET A 404 7.01 -5.92 -14.61
C MET A 404 8.24 -5.77 -13.69
N ASP A 405 9.41 -6.18 -14.17
CA ASP A 405 10.71 -6.11 -13.49
C ASP A 405 11.43 -4.76 -13.65
N GLY A 406 10.79 -3.80 -14.33
CA GLY A 406 11.36 -2.49 -14.64
C GLY A 406 12.14 -2.43 -15.96
N SER A 407 12.25 -3.56 -16.68
CA SER A 407 12.95 -3.63 -17.98
C SER A 407 12.25 -2.84 -19.09
N VAL A 408 10.93 -2.67 -18.99
CA VAL A 408 10.12 -1.90 -19.94
C VAL A 408 9.61 -0.62 -19.26
N PRO A 409 9.99 0.58 -19.73
CA PRO A 409 9.63 1.84 -19.07
C PRO A 409 8.13 2.05 -18.86
N ASN A 410 7.29 1.45 -19.71
CA ASN A 410 5.83 1.57 -19.62
C ASN A 410 5.15 0.44 -18.80
N ARG A 411 5.92 -0.52 -18.28
CA ARG A 411 5.39 -1.67 -17.51
C ARG A 411 6.08 -1.77 -16.17
N PHE A 412 5.46 -1.15 -15.17
CA PHE A 412 5.99 -1.11 -13.81
C PHE A 412 4.84 -0.96 -12.81
N GLY A 413 5.12 -1.32 -11.56
CA GLY A 413 4.25 -1.06 -10.42
C GLY A 413 5.08 -0.89 -9.16
N LYS A 414 4.75 0.10 -8.33
CA LYS A 414 5.47 0.38 -7.08
C LYS A 414 5.48 -0.85 -6.19
N THR A 415 4.31 -1.45 -5.97
CA THR A 415 4.20 -2.67 -5.18
C THR A 415 4.90 -3.87 -5.82
N SER A 416 4.81 -4.06 -7.15
CA SER A 416 5.52 -5.14 -7.83
C SER A 416 7.04 -5.01 -7.71
N LEU A 417 7.59 -3.79 -7.75
CA LEU A 417 9.02 -3.54 -7.55
C LEU A 417 9.42 -3.71 -6.08
N ALA A 418 8.56 -3.31 -5.13
CA ALA A 418 8.78 -3.52 -3.71
C ALA A 418 8.77 -5.02 -3.34
N LEU A 419 7.82 -5.79 -3.89
CA LEU A 419 7.77 -7.24 -3.77
C LEU A 419 9.06 -7.87 -4.32
N GLN A 420 9.52 -7.47 -5.51
CA GLN A 420 10.78 -7.96 -6.07
C GLN A 420 11.98 -7.65 -5.17
N ALA A 421 12.07 -6.43 -4.63
CA ALA A 421 13.13 -6.07 -3.70
C ALA A 421 13.10 -7.00 -2.48
N ARG A 422 11.92 -7.25 -1.92
CA ARG A 422 11.75 -8.14 -0.78
C ARG A 422 12.16 -9.58 -1.09
N LEU A 423 11.67 -10.14 -2.20
CA LEU A 423 11.96 -11.51 -2.64
C LEU A 423 13.44 -11.70 -2.99
N LYS A 424 14.15 -10.63 -3.37
CA LYS A 424 15.61 -10.60 -3.55
C LYS A 424 16.39 -10.37 -2.24
N GLY A 425 15.71 -10.45 -1.09
CA GLY A 425 16.32 -10.37 0.24
C GLY A 425 16.62 -8.95 0.73
N LYS A 426 16.08 -7.90 0.09
CA LYS A 426 16.24 -6.53 0.59
C LYS A 426 15.27 -6.27 1.75
N LEU A 427 15.72 -5.48 2.72
CA LEU A 427 14.97 -5.02 3.89
C LEU A 427 15.35 -3.57 4.18
N GLY A 428 14.45 -2.82 4.81
CA GLY A 428 14.65 -1.41 5.12
C GLY A 428 14.41 -0.49 3.92
N TRP A 429 15.01 0.68 3.92
CA TRP A 429 14.81 1.67 2.86
C TRP A 429 15.44 1.26 1.53
N VAL A 430 14.63 1.20 0.47
CA VAL A 430 15.05 0.86 -0.89
C VAL A 430 14.55 1.91 -1.87
N SER A 431 15.43 2.31 -2.80
CA SER A 431 15.04 3.08 -3.98
C SER A 431 14.60 2.11 -5.08
N LEU A 432 13.31 2.14 -5.41
CA LEU A 432 12.71 1.32 -6.47
C LEU A 432 13.12 1.85 -7.84
N ASP A 433 13.34 0.98 -8.81
CA ASP A 433 13.73 1.35 -10.18
C ASP A 433 12.53 1.82 -11.04
N LEU A 434 11.76 2.76 -10.52
CA LEU A 434 10.69 3.42 -11.28
C LEU A 434 11.27 4.21 -12.47
N PRO A 435 10.56 4.29 -13.60
CA PRO A 435 11.00 5.09 -14.75
C PRO A 435 11.19 6.57 -14.37
N GLU A 436 12.21 7.20 -14.95
CA GLU A 436 12.58 8.59 -14.63
C GLU A 436 11.42 9.57 -14.84
N TYR A 437 10.62 9.43 -15.91
CA TYR A 437 9.49 10.32 -16.18
C TYR A 437 8.36 10.26 -15.13
N VAL A 438 8.37 9.25 -14.26
CA VAL A 438 7.39 9.08 -13.16
C VAL A 438 7.92 9.69 -11.85
N VAL A 439 9.24 9.75 -11.70
CA VAL A 439 9.92 10.30 -10.52
C VAL A 439 10.23 11.78 -10.71
N ASP A 440 10.73 12.15 -11.90
CA ASP A 440 11.06 13.52 -12.31
C ASP A 440 9.93 14.16 -13.12
N THR A 441 8.77 14.32 -12.47
CA THR A 441 7.63 15.07 -13.02
C THR A 441 7.10 16.07 -11.99
N TRP A 442 6.49 17.14 -12.48
CA TRP A 442 5.86 18.21 -11.69
C TRP A 442 4.34 18.08 -11.60
N GLU A 443 3.76 17.06 -12.24
CA GLU A 443 2.32 16.83 -12.23
C GLU A 443 1.93 15.94 -11.04
N ASN A 444 2.48 14.74 -10.96
CA ASN A 444 2.14 13.75 -9.94
C ASN A 444 3.28 12.73 -9.76
N PRO A 445 4.42 13.14 -9.20
CA PRO A 445 5.57 12.26 -9.04
C PRO A 445 5.26 11.13 -8.06
N TRP A 446 5.76 9.93 -8.37
CA TRP A 446 5.73 8.83 -7.42
C TRP A 446 6.97 8.90 -6.53
N ASN A 447 6.76 8.71 -5.22
CA ASN A 447 7.87 8.49 -4.31
C ASN A 447 8.56 7.18 -4.68
N SER A 448 9.85 7.28 -5.00
CA SER A 448 10.66 6.13 -5.44
C SER A 448 11.24 5.34 -4.27
N PHE A 449 11.12 5.83 -3.04
CA PHE A 449 11.68 5.22 -1.84
C PHE A 449 10.59 4.49 -1.05
N VAL A 450 10.82 3.22 -0.77
CA VAL A 450 9.89 2.37 -0.01
C VAL A 450 10.65 1.67 1.10
N TYR A 451 10.02 1.57 2.27
CA TYR A 451 10.52 0.77 3.37
C TYR A 451 10.07 -0.69 3.19
N VAL A 452 10.99 -1.55 2.81
CA VAL A 452 10.75 -2.97 2.54
C VAL A 452 10.68 -3.76 3.85
N ARG A 453 9.54 -4.42 4.09
CA ARG A 453 9.21 -5.14 5.33
C ARG A 453 9.26 -6.64 5.14
N LYS A 454 9.47 -7.38 6.24
CA LYS A 454 9.50 -8.86 6.20
C LYS A 454 8.24 -9.46 5.60
N CYS A 455 7.06 -9.01 6.05
CA CYS A 455 5.74 -9.51 5.62
C CYS A 455 5.44 -9.34 4.12
N MET A 456 6.17 -8.47 3.39
CA MET A 456 5.92 -8.25 1.96
C MET A 456 6.24 -9.47 1.07
N GLU A 457 6.81 -10.55 1.62
CA GLU A 457 6.98 -11.82 0.88
C GLU A 457 5.87 -12.84 1.11
N ASP A 458 4.90 -12.52 1.98
CA ASP A 458 3.82 -13.41 2.35
C ASP A 458 2.53 -13.04 1.61
N LEU A 459 1.55 -13.94 1.67
CA LEU A 459 0.16 -13.64 1.34
C LEU A 459 -0.67 -13.58 2.62
N VAL A 460 -1.59 -12.62 2.70
CA VAL A 460 -2.62 -12.61 3.77
C VAL A 460 -3.96 -12.89 3.13
N LEU A 461 -4.62 -13.98 3.55
CA LEU A 461 -5.92 -14.40 3.04
C LEU A 461 -6.99 -14.18 4.10
N LEU A 462 -8.16 -13.67 3.72
CA LEU A 462 -9.24 -13.34 4.65
C LEU A 462 -10.62 -13.67 4.06
N PRO A 463 -11.63 -13.97 4.89
CA PRO A 463 -13.01 -14.02 4.43
C PRO A 463 -13.47 -12.61 4.04
N THR A 464 -13.84 -12.39 2.77
CA THR A 464 -14.20 -11.05 2.27
C THR A 464 -15.33 -10.41 3.07
N MET A 465 -16.36 -11.19 3.42
CA MET A 465 -17.51 -10.70 4.19
C MET A 465 -17.11 -10.14 5.56
N LYS A 466 -16.18 -10.80 6.26
CA LYS A 466 -15.72 -10.36 7.58
C LYS A 466 -14.84 -9.12 7.47
N LEU A 467 -13.99 -9.04 6.45
CA LEU A 467 -13.19 -7.85 6.19
C LEU A 467 -14.07 -6.63 5.92
N VAL A 468 -15.06 -6.73 5.02
CA VAL A 468 -15.98 -5.62 4.73
C VAL A 468 -16.73 -5.18 6.00
N HIS A 469 -17.21 -6.14 6.81
CA HIS A 469 -17.86 -5.82 8.10
C HIS A 469 -16.93 -5.06 9.07
N GLU A 470 -15.66 -5.45 9.19
CA GLU A 470 -14.70 -4.72 10.03
C GLU A 470 -14.44 -3.30 9.52
N LEU A 471 -14.37 -3.11 8.20
CA LEU A 471 -14.20 -1.78 7.60
C LEU A 471 -15.44 -0.90 7.82
N ASP A 472 -16.64 -1.46 7.63
CA ASP A 472 -17.91 -0.75 7.87
C ASP A 472 -18.04 -0.30 9.33
N ASN A 473 -17.72 -1.17 10.29
CA ASN A 473 -17.77 -0.84 11.71
C ASN A 473 -16.81 0.29 12.09
N ARG A 474 -15.63 0.33 11.48
CA ARG A 474 -14.66 1.42 11.69
C ARG A 474 -15.20 2.75 11.14
N MET A 475 -15.72 2.75 9.92
CA MET A 475 -16.32 3.94 9.32
C MET A 475 -17.52 4.47 10.13
N LEU A 476 -18.34 3.57 10.71
CA LEU A 476 -19.47 3.96 11.57
C LEU A 476 -19.02 4.50 12.94
N GLY A 477 -18.07 3.84 13.60
CA GLY A 477 -17.51 4.29 14.88
C GLY A 477 -16.80 5.65 14.78
N GLU A 478 -16.31 6.01 13.60
CA GLU A 478 -15.71 7.31 13.28
C GLU A 478 -16.75 8.44 13.16
N THR A 479 -17.99 8.14 12.74
CA THR A 479 -19.07 9.13 12.60
C THR A 479 -19.59 9.58 13.97
N ASP A 480 -19.60 8.68 14.96
CA ASP A 480 -20.02 8.96 16.34
C ASP A 480 -18.95 9.73 17.14
N GLN A 481 -17.66 9.57 16.82
CA GLN A 481 -16.58 10.32 17.47
C GLN A 481 -16.45 11.76 16.93
N GLN A 482 -16.68 11.97 15.62
CA GLN A 482 -16.72 13.30 15.04
C GLN A 482 -17.93 14.14 15.49
N THR A 483 -19.05 13.51 15.82
CA THR A 483 -20.25 14.19 16.35
C THR A 483 -20.17 14.49 17.85
N THR A 484 -19.31 13.80 18.61
CA THR A 484 -19.21 13.95 20.08
C THR A 484 -18.02 14.75 20.58
N GLY A 485 -17.10 15.18 19.70
CA GLY A 485 -16.07 16.18 20.02
C GLY A 485 -15.12 15.82 21.18
N ARG A 486 -14.94 14.54 21.49
CA ARG A 486 -14.00 14.12 22.53
C ARG A 486 -12.60 13.89 21.95
N PRO A 487 -11.54 14.46 22.54
CA PRO A 487 -10.16 14.21 22.10
C PRO A 487 -9.78 12.74 22.31
N LEU A 488 -8.91 12.24 21.43
CA LEU A 488 -8.21 10.97 21.58
C LEU A 488 -7.19 11.08 22.73
N ASP A 489 -7.67 10.95 23.96
CA ASP A 489 -6.85 10.54 25.09
C ASP A 489 -7.53 9.34 25.74
N VAL A 490 -6.72 8.35 26.12
CA VAL A 490 -7.09 7.11 26.84
C VAL A 490 -7.58 5.95 25.96
N LEU A 491 -6.66 5.30 25.24
CA LEU A 491 -6.77 3.86 24.97
C LEU A 491 -5.42 3.11 24.98
N THR A 492 -4.39 3.69 25.61
CA THR A 492 -3.07 3.06 25.79
C THR A 492 -2.82 2.50 27.19
N GLU A 493 -3.80 2.54 28.12
CA GLU A 493 -3.56 2.21 29.54
C GLU A 493 -4.49 1.12 30.12
N ARG A 494 -5.02 0.20 29.30
CA ARG A 494 -5.90 -0.88 29.78
C ARG A 494 -5.47 -2.31 29.42
N LEU A 495 -4.17 -2.54 29.24
CA LEU A 495 -3.64 -3.91 29.08
C LEU A 495 -2.62 -4.37 30.13
N ASP A 496 -2.32 -3.57 31.16
CA ASP A 496 -1.55 -4.04 32.32
C ASP A 496 -2.22 -3.57 33.61
N LEU A 497 -3.10 -4.41 34.17
CA LEU A 497 -3.48 -4.47 35.60
C LEU A 497 -4.67 -5.42 35.81
N LYS A 498 -4.52 -6.69 35.40
CA LYS A 498 -5.27 -7.81 35.99
C LYS A 498 -4.39 -9.06 36.02
N LYS A 499 -3.43 -9.06 36.95
CA LYS A 499 -2.97 -10.25 37.68
C LYS A 499 -1.96 -9.83 38.75
N ASN A 500 -2.15 -10.40 39.94
CA ASN A 500 -1.25 -10.41 41.11
C ASN A 500 -1.35 -9.23 42.09
N THR A 501 -2.44 -9.23 42.86
CA THR A 501 -2.37 -8.86 44.28
C THR A 501 -2.63 -10.11 45.12
N ILE A 502 -1.57 -10.84 45.46
CA ILE A 502 -1.52 -11.68 46.66
C ILE A 502 -0.44 -11.07 47.53
N ALA A 503 -0.85 -10.27 48.52
CA ALA A 503 0.03 -9.79 49.56
C ALA A 503 0.17 -10.90 50.61
N ILE A 504 1.36 -11.50 50.69
CA ILE A 504 1.81 -12.29 51.83
C ILE A 504 2.95 -11.49 52.47
N THR A 505 2.67 -10.87 53.61
CA THR A 505 3.66 -10.66 54.67
C THR A 505 2.93 -10.49 55.99
N SER A 506 3.06 -11.45 56.89
CA SER A 506 3.46 -11.15 58.27
C SER A 506 3.86 -12.42 59.02
N ASP A 507 4.61 -12.16 60.08
CA ASP A 507 5.61 -13.00 60.72
C ASP A 507 5.13 -14.23 61.50
N LYS A 508 6.10 -15.11 61.72
CA LYS A 508 6.04 -16.29 62.61
C LYS A 508 5.89 -15.89 64.08
N ARG A 509 4.92 -16.49 64.79
CA ARG A 509 5.10 -17.54 65.82
C ARG A 509 3.87 -17.72 66.73
N PRO A 510 3.73 -18.88 67.39
CA PRO A 510 2.43 -19.48 67.69
C PRO A 510 2.09 -19.54 69.19
N THR A 511 0.81 -19.76 69.51
CA THR A 511 0.38 -20.47 70.73
C THR A 511 -1.07 -20.98 70.60
N ASN A 512 -1.21 -22.32 70.66
CA ASN A 512 -2.15 -23.07 71.51
C ASN A 512 -3.62 -22.61 71.67
N ARG A 513 -4.58 -23.39 71.15
CA ARG A 513 -5.48 -24.31 71.91
C ARG A 513 -6.77 -24.66 71.14
N LEU A 514 -7.03 -25.97 71.11
CA LEU A 514 -8.29 -26.70 71.35
C LEU A 514 -9.58 -26.33 70.60
N GLY A 515 -10.14 -27.36 69.97
CA GLY A 515 -11.52 -27.79 70.25
C GLY A 515 -12.47 -27.83 69.06
N ASN A 516 -12.90 -29.05 68.72
CA ASN A 516 -14.29 -29.52 68.53
C ASN A 516 -15.25 -28.62 67.73
N ASP A 517 -16.16 -29.11 66.90
CA ASP A 517 -16.77 -30.42 66.67
C ASP A 517 -17.73 -30.19 65.49
N SER A 518 -18.04 -31.26 64.74
CA SER A 518 -19.37 -31.59 64.16
C SER A 518 -20.04 -30.55 63.21
N SER A 519 -20.77 -30.87 62.15
CA SER A 519 -21.32 -32.13 61.63
C SER A 519 -22.18 -31.78 60.41
N THR A 520 -22.29 -32.75 59.49
CA THR A 520 -23.52 -33.14 58.74
C THR A 520 -24.18 -32.16 57.76
N VAL A 521 -24.20 -32.50 56.45
CA VAL A 521 -25.25 -33.26 55.70
C VAL A 521 -26.08 -32.25 54.90
N ALA A 522 -25.93 -32.25 53.56
CA ALA A 522 -26.90 -32.77 52.57
C ALA A 522 -28.13 -31.85 52.43
N ALA A 523 -28.81 -31.69 51.31
CA ALA A 523 -28.76 -32.14 49.92
C ALA A 523 -29.87 -31.33 49.22
N CYS A 524 -29.87 -31.38 47.88
CA CYS A 524 -31.05 -31.12 47.04
C CYS A 524 -31.60 -29.68 47.08
N SER A 525 -32.22 -29.13 46.05
CA SER A 525 -32.52 -29.50 44.68
C SER A 525 -33.21 -28.24 44.13
N GLU A 526 -32.85 -27.82 42.92
CA GLU A 526 -33.81 -27.62 41.83
C GLU A 526 -34.58 -26.27 41.76
N ILE A 527 -34.81 -25.91 40.49
CA ILE A 527 -35.97 -25.19 39.94
C ILE A 527 -35.86 -23.64 39.78
N THR A 528 -35.50 -23.33 38.52
CA THR A 528 -36.08 -22.38 37.55
C THR A 528 -36.07 -20.85 37.75
N SER A 529 -35.76 -20.25 36.59
CA SER A 529 -36.30 -19.01 35.99
C SER A 529 -35.96 -17.69 36.67
N LEU A 530 -35.09 -16.90 36.03
CA LEU A 530 -35.46 -16.02 34.91
C LEU A 530 -34.27 -15.80 33.99
#